data_AF-A0A9E5HKM1-F1
#
_entry.id   AF-A0A9E5HKM1-F1
#
_cell.length_a   1.000
_cell.length_b   1.000
_cell.length_c   1.000
_cell.angle_alpha   90.00
_cell.angle_beta   90.00
_cell.angle_gamma   90.00
#
_symmetry.space_group_name_H-M   'P 1'
#
loop_
_entity.id
_entity.type
_entity.pdbx_description
1 polymer ?
#
loop_
_entity_poly.entity_id
_entity_poly.type
_entity_poly.pdbx_seq_one_letter_code
_entity_poly.pdbx_strand_id
1 'polypeptide(L)' 'MMGTILTRCEEHGVRMTNQRRVIASVLEQSDDHPDVEELYARVSREDSSISIATVYRTVKLFEEAGILD' A
#
# COMPACT_ATOMS: atom_id res chain seq x y z
N MET A 1 -19.97 -4.59 -0.76
CA MET A 1 -19.27 -3.48 -0.11
C MET A 1 -17.80 -3.80 -0.28
N MET A 2 -17.05 -3.03 -1.08
CA MET A 2 -15.61 -3.31 -1.25
C MET A 2 -14.95 -3.07 0.12
N GLY A 3 -14.39 -4.13 0.72
CA GLY A 3 -13.62 -3.99 1.94
C GLY A 3 -12.36 -3.17 1.70
N THR A 4 -11.85 -2.54 2.76
CA THR A 4 -10.58 -1.78 2.70
C THR A 4 -9.44 -2.65 2.18
N ILE A 5 -8.34 -2.05 1.71
CA ILE A 5 -7.10 -2.74 1.37
C ILE A 5 -6.66 -3.64 2.54
N LEU A 6 -6.81 -3.19 3.79
CA LEU A 6 -6.46 -3.99 4.97
C LEU A 6 -7.30 -5.26 5.08
N THR A 7 -8.62 -5.16 4.91
CA THR A 7 -9.54 -6.31 4.96
C THR A 7 -9.18 -7.33 3.88
N ARG A 8 -8.94 -6.86 2.65
CA ARG A 8 -8.54 -7.74 1.54
C ARG A 8 -7.18 -8.39 1.77
N CYS A 9 -6.22 -7.66 2.34
CA CYS A 9 -4.94 -8.23 2.75
C CYS A 9 -5.12 -9.37 3.77
N GLU A 10 -5.99 -9.22 4.76
CA GLU A 10 -6.27 -10.25 5.76
C GLU A 10 -6.94 -11.48 5.14
N GLU A 11 -7.95 -11.28 4.28
CA GLU A 11 -8.65 -12.34 3.55
C GLU A 11 -7.71 -13.14 2.64
N HIS A 12 -6.72 -12.47 2.03
CA HIS A 12 -5.74 -13.09 1.14
C HIS A 12 -4.49 -13.62 1.87
N GLY A 13 -4.46 -13.57 3.21
CA GLY A 13 -3.32 -14.06 4.00
C GLY A 13 -2.04 -13.23 3.84
N VAL A 14 -2.14 -12.00 3.35
CA VAL A 14 -1.02 -11.08 3.19
C VAL A 14 -0.56 -10.58 4.56
N ARG A 15 0.68 -10.92 4.93
CA ARG A 15 1.25 -10.45 6.21
C ARG A 15 1.34 -8.93 6.25
N MET A 16 0.60 -8.29 7.15
CA MET A 16 0.66 -6.84 7.34
C MET A 16 1.68 -6.40 8.39
N THR A 17 2.73 -5.72 7.94
CA THR A 17 3.69 -4.99 8.78
C THR A 17 3.24 -3.54 8.96
N ASN A 18 3.86 -2.80 9.90
CA ASN A 18 3.52 -1.38 10.10
C ASN A 18 3.75 -0.55 8.83
N GLN A 19 4.86 -0.76 8.12
CA GLN A 19 5.13 -0.07 6.86
C GLN A 19 4.07 -0.39 5.78
N ARG A 20 3.64 -1.66 5.66
CA ARG A 20 2.56 -2.04 4.72
C ARG A 20 1.23 -1.40 5.08
N ARG A 21 0.93 -1.23 6.37
CA ARG A 21 -0.29 -0.53 6.83
C ARG A 21 -0.27 0.94 6.47
N VAL A 22 0.87 1.62 6.63
CA VAL A 22 1.03 3.02 6.19
C VAL A 22 0.81 3.14 4.69
N ILE A 23 1.46 2.29 3.89
CA ILE A 23 1.30 2.29 2.42
C ILE A 23 -0.16 2.04 2.03
N ALA A 24 -0.81 1.03 2.61
CA ALA A 24 -2.23 0.74 2.37
C ALA A 24 -3.14 1.91 2.76
N SER A 25 -2.87 2.57 3.89
CA SER A 25 -3.63 3.73 4.35
C SER A 25 -3.53 4.92 3.38
N VAL A 26 -2.33 5.18 2.85
CA VAL A 26 -2.13 6.26 1.87
C VAL A 26 -2.85 5.95 0.56
N LEU A 27 -2.80 4.70 0.10
CA LEU A 27 -3.56 4.25 -1.08
C LEU A 27 -5.07 4.39 -0.89
N GLU A 28 -5.59 3.96 0.28
CA GLU A 28 -7.03 4.05 0.59
C GLU A 28 -7.55 5.49 0.64
N GLN A 29 -6.69 6.45 1.01
CA GLN A 29 -7.01 7.87 1.08
C GLN A 29 -6.75 8.62 -0.24
N SER A 30 -6.18 7.95 -1.24
CA SER A 30 -5.91 8.56 -2.54
C SER A 30 -7.15 8.46 -3.42
N ASP A 31 -7.70 9.60 -3.80
CA ASP A 31 -8.82 9.68 -4.75
C ASP A 31 -8.37 9.51 -6.22
N ASP A 32 -7.06 9.50 -6.45
CA ASP A 32 -6.39 9.33 -7.74
C ASP A 32 -5.59 8.02 -7.80
N HIS A 33 -4.98 7.75 -8.96
CA HIS A 33 -4.11 6.58 -9.18
C HIS A 33 -2.65 7.03 -9.23
N PRO A 34 -1.99 7.18 -8.06
CA PRO A 34 -0.61 7.62 -8.03
C PRO A 34 0.32 6.57 -8.64
N ASP A 35 1.35 7.03 -9.35
CA ASP A 35 2.48 6.16 -9.66
C ASP A 35 3.31 5.84 -8.39
N VAL A 36 4.33 5.00 -8.52
CA VAL A 36 5.10 4.55 -7.36
C VAL A 36 5.92 5.69 -6.75
N GLU A 37 6.43 6.61 -7.57
CA GLU A 37 7.18 7.78 -7.14
C GLU A 37 6.29 8.77 -6.36
N GLU A 38 5.08 9.00 -6.83
CA GLU A 38 4.05 9.81 -6.17
C GLU A 38 3.59 9.16 -4.86
N LEU A 39 3.32 7.86 -4.88
CA LEU A 39 2.96 7.10 -3.68
C LEU A 39 4.10 7.17 -2.65
N TYR A 40 5.35 7.00 -3.08
CA TYR A 40 6.51 7.16 -2.21
C TYR A 40 6.58 8.56 -1.60
N ALA A 41 6.37 9.62 -2.39
CA ALA A 41 6.37 10.99 -1.89
C ALA A 41 5.29 11.22 -0.83
N ARG A 42 4.11 10.58 -0.96
CA ARG A 42 3.03 10.63 0.03
C ARG A 42 3.37 9.83 1.28
N VAL A 43 3.78 8.57 1.11
CA VAL A 43 4.14 7.65 2.20
C VAL A 43 5.30 8.18 3.03
N SER A 44 6.30 8.79 2.40
CA SER A 44 7.49 9.35 3.09
C SER A 44 7.14 10.54 3.99
N ARG A 45 6.04 11.25 3.73
CA ARG A 45 5.52 12.31 4.61
C ARG A 45 4.91 11.74 5.90
N GLU A 46 4.32 10.55 5.83
CA GLU A 46 3.73 9.85 6.98
C GLU A 46 4.79 9.07 7.78
N ASP A 47 5.70 8.39 7.09
CA ASP A 47 6.78 7.63 7.70
C ASP A 47 8.05 7.70 6.83
N SER A 48 8.98 8.56 7.26
CA SER A 48 10.26 8.79 6.58
C SER A 48 11.22 7.58 6.64
N SER A 49 10.90 6.54 7.42
CA SER A 49 11.68 5.29 7.43
C SER A 49 11.37 4.37 6.25
N ILE A 50 10.27 4.61 5.54
CA ILE A 50 9.86 3.80 4.41
C ILE A 50 10.66 4.18 3.17
N SER A 51 11.52 3.27 2.71
CA SER A 51 12.24 3.44 1.45
C SER A 51 11.34 3.25 0.22
N ILE A 52 11.70 3.89 -0.91
CA ILE A 52 11.05 3.66 -2.20
C ILE A 52 11.01 2.18 -2.58
N ALA A 53 12.07 1.42 -2.27
CA ALA A 53 12.12 -0.02 -2.52
C ALA A 53 11.07 -0.80 -1.71
N THR A 54 10.71 -0.33 -0.52
CA THR A 54 9.62 -0.91 0.28
C THR A 54 8.26 -0.61 -0.36
N VAL A 55 8.08 0.58 -0.92
CA VAL A 55 6.85 0.95 -1.66
C VAL A 55 6.69 0.02 -2.85
N TYR A 56 7.69 -0.08 -3.73
CA TYR A 56 7.68 -1.00 -4.88
C TYR A 56 7.34 -2.44 -4.50
N ARG A 57 8.01 -3.01 -3.48
CA ARG A 57 7.74 -4.39 -3.03
C ARG A 57 6.33 -4.57 -2.47
N THR A 58 5.77 -3.52 -1.87
CA THR A 58 4.43 -3.59 -1.27
C THR A 58 3.36 -3.46 -2.33
N VAL A 59 3.50 -2.53 -3.28
CA VAL A 59 2.60 -2.39 -4.43
C VAL A 59 2.57 -3.70 -5.22
N LYS A 60 3.74 -4.22 -5.61
CA LYS A 60 3.84 -5.50 -6.33
C LYS A 60 3.20 -6.66 -5.56
N LEU A 61 3.38 -6.72 -4.23
CA LEU A 61 2.74 -7.74 -3.41
C LEU A 61 1.21 -7.62 -3.42
N PHE A 62 0.68 -6.40 -3.40
CA PHE A 62 -0.76 -6.17 -3.45
C PHE A 62 -1.33 -6.50 -4.85
N GLU A 63 -0.63 -6.16 -5.93
CA GLU A 63 -0.99 -6.58 -7.29
C GLU A 63 -0.99 -8.11 -7.44
N GLU A 64 0.09 -8.78 -7.01
CA GLU A 64 0.20 -10.25 -7.07
C GLU A 64 -0.86 -10.96 -6.21
N ALA A 65 -1.35 -10.31 -5.15
CA ALA A 65 -2.42 -10.81 -4.31
C ALA A 65 -3.83 -10.51 -4.87
N GLY A 66 -3.96 -9.76 -5.97
CA GLY A 66 -5.24 -9.34 -6.54
C GLY A 66 -5.96 -8.25 -5.72
N ILE A 67 -5.18 -7.46 -4.98
CA ILE A 67 -5.67 -6.36 -4.13
C ILE A 67 -5.59 -5.04 -4.90
N LEU A 68 -4.60 -4.83 -5.75
CA LEU A 68 -4.55 -3.68 -6.65
C LEU A 68 -4.68 -4.15 -8.10
N ASP A 69 -5.21 -3.27 -8.95
CA ASP A 69 -5.39 -3.45 -10.39
C ASP A 69 -4.48 -2.51 -11.18
#